data_AF-A0A937W327-F1
#
_entry.id   AF-A0A937W327-F1
#
_cell.length_a   1.000
_cell.length_b   1.000
_cell.length_c   1.000
_cell.angle_alpha   90.00
_cell.angle_beta   90.00
_cell.angle_gamma   90.00
#
_symmetry.space_group_name_H-M   'P 1'
#
loop_
_entity.id
_entity.type
_entity.pdbx_description
1 polymer ?
#
loop_
_entity_poly.entity_id
_entity_poly.type
_entity_poly.pdbx_seq_one_letter_code
_entity_poly.pdbx_strand_id
1 'polypeptide(L)' 'MAHNRRAVLQKITEYFAAGVQQVWLIDPEARTVMMFHTNTRITVLTADDVLTGGDILPGCPLQEIFAGPGHRQSR' A
#
# COMPACT_ATOMS: atom_id res chain seq x y z
N MET A 1 14.31 -5.34 10.75
CA MET A 1 14.13 -6.46 9.82
C MET A 1 14.03 -5.88 8.42
N ALA A 2 15.09 -5.93 7.61
CA ALA A 2 15.05 -5.41 6.25
C ALA A 2 14.09 -6.28 5.42
N HIS A 3 12.87 -5.80 5.20
CA HIS A 3 11.94 -6.48 4.31
C HIS A 3 12.58 -6.54 2.92
N ASN A 4 12.65 -7.73 2.34
CA ASN A 4 13.40 -7.99 1.10
C ASN A 4 12.78 -7.20 -0.07
N ARG A 5 13.29 -5.99 -0.34
CA ARG A 5 12.78 -5.09 -1.40
C ARG A 5 12.69 -5.76 -2.77
N ARG A 6 13.60 -6.68 -3.09
CA ARG A 6 13.54 -7.43 -4.35
C ARG A 6 12.30 -8.34 -4.41
N ALA A 7 12.00 -9.05 -3.33
CA ALA A 7 10.83 -9.91 -3.27
C ALA A 7 9.53 -9.12 -3.40
N VAL A 8 9.48 -7.89 -2.86
CA VAL A 8 8.31 -7.00 -3.03
C VAL A 8 8.12 -6.58 -4.47
N LEU A 9 9.19 -6.11 -5.13
CA LEU A 9 9.11 -5.69 -6.53
C LEU A 9 8.72 -6.84 -7.47
N GLN A 10 9.21 -8.05 -7.17
CA GLN A 10 8.82 -9.25 -7.88
C GLN A 10 7.31 -9.52 -7.73
N LYS A 11 6.78 -9.47 -6.50
CA LYS A 11 5.34 -9.65 -6.25
C LYS A 11 4.48 -8.61 -6.95
N ILE A 12 4.90 -7.35 -6.97
CA ILE A 12 4.18 -6.29 -7.68
C ILE A 12 4.06 -6.65 -9.17
N THR A 13 5.15 -7.12 -9.78
CA THR A 13 5.15 -7.55 -11.19
C THR A 13 4.24 -8.75 -11.41
N GLU A 14 4.29 -9.75 -10.52
CA GLU A 14 3.43 -10.95 -10.58
C GLU A 14 1.94 -10.59 -10.46
N TYR A 15 1.58 -9.65 -9.58
CA TYR A 15 0.19 -9.20 -9.43
C TYR A 15 -0.33 -8.48 -10.69
N PHE A 16 0.48 -7.61 -11.28
CA PHE A 16 0.09 -6.98 -12.55
C PHE A 16 -0.01 -8.00 -13.70
N ALA A 17 0.89 -8.99 -13.76
CA ALA A 17 0.79 -10.07 -14.73
C ALA A 17 -0.49 -10.91 -14.56
N ALA A 18 -1.03 -10.99 -13.34
CA ALA A 18 -2.28 -11.66 -13.03
C ALA A 18 -3.54 -10.79 -13.28
N GLY A 19 -3.39 -9.56 -13.79
CA GLY A 19 -4.51 -8.67 -14.12
C GLY A 19 -5.01 -7.78 -12.98
N VAL A 20 -4.25 -7.67 -11.87
CA VAL A 20 -4.55 -6.72 -10.80
C VAL A 20 -4.42 -5.29 -11.34
N GLN A 21 -5.42 -4.45 -11.08
CA GLN A 21 -5.46 -3.08 -11.60
C GLN A 21 -4.65 -2.08 -10.76
N GLN A 22 -4.44 -2.40 -9.48
CA GLN A 22 -3.79 -1.49 -8.55
C GLN A 22 -3.12 -2.27 -7.40
N VAL A 23 -1.90 -1.88 -7.04
CA VAL A 23 -1.16 -2.47 -5.91
C VAL A 23 -0.74 -1.36 -4.95
N TRP A 24 -0.92 -1.58 -3.65
CA TRP A 24 -0.52 -0.64 -2.61
C TRP A 24 0.60 -1.24 -1.77
N LEU A 25 1.71 -0.51 -1.67
CA LEU A 25 2.79 -0.83 -0.76
C LEU A 25 2.81 0.21 0.36
N ILE A 26 2.46 -0.24 1.56
CA ILE A 26 2.33 0.60 2.75
C ILE A 26 3.62 0.48 3.56
N ASP A 27 4.23 1.62 3.87
CA ASP A 27 5.35 1.75 4.80
C ASP A 27 4.85 2.47 6.07
N PRO A 28 4.56 1.75 7.17
CA PRO A 28 4.08 2.35 8.41
C PRO A 28 5.14 3.18 9.15
N GLU A 29 6.43 2.88 8.95
CA GLU A 29 7.53 3.59 9.61
C GLU A 29 7.73 4.96 8.95
N ALA A 30 7.75 4.99 7.62
CA ALA A 30 7.79 6.22 6.85
C ALA A 30 6.43 6.94 6.75
N ARG A 31 5.32 6.29 7.15
CA ARG A 31 3.94 6.76 6.98
C ARG A 31 3.63 7.17 5.54
N THR A 32 4.04 6.32 4.60
CA THR A 32 3.80 6.54 3.16
C THR A 32 3.14 5.32 2.52
N VAL A 33 2.41 5.56 1.45
CA VAL A 33 1.86 4.51 0.60
C VAL A 33 2.29 4.75 -0.84
N MET A 34 2.96 3.77 -1.43
CA MET A 34 3.22 3.73 -2.86
C MET A 34 2.07 3.02 -3.55
N MET A 35 1.35 3.76 -4.37
CA MET A 35 0.22 3.28 -5.15
C MET A 35 0.66 3.05 -6.60
N PHE A 36 0.69 1.79 -7.00
CA PHE A 36 1.05 1.37 -8.35
C PHE A 36 -0.23 1.20 -9.18
N HIS A 37 -0.34 1.90 -10.30
CA HIS A 37 -1.40 1.68 -11.30
C HIS A 37 -0.92 0.76 -12.45
N THR A 38 0.38 0.74 -12.68
CA THR A 38 1.09 -0.17 -13.58
C THR A 38 2.50 -0.38 -13.01
N ASN A 39 3.31 -1.23 -13.63
CA ASN A 39 4.71 -1.43 -13.24
C ASN A 39 5.59 -0.16 -13.38
N THR A 40 5.11 0.88 -14.07
CA THR A 40 5.87 2.10 -14.36
C THR A 40 5.24 3.38 -13.82
N ARG A 41 3.98 3.34 -13.40
CA ARG A 41 3.26 4.50 -12.87
C ARG A 41 2.99 4.34 -11.37
N ILE A 42 3.71 5.13 -10.58
CA ILE A 42 3.67 5.12 -9.12
C ILE A 42 3.25 6.50 -8.62
N THR A 43 2.29 6.52 -7.71
CA THR A 43 1.93 7.72 -6.93
C THR A 43 2.35 7.46 -5.48
N VAL A 44 3.05 8.41 -4.86
CA VAL A 44 3.40 8.34 -3.44
C VAL A 44 2.41 9.21 -2.67
N LEU A 45 1.75 8.61 -1.70
CA LEU A 45 0.81 9.26 -0.79
C LEU A 45 1.40 9.31 0.62
N THR A 46 1.08 10.37 1.34
CA THR A 46 1.47 10.62 2.73
C THR A 46 0.30 10.39 3.68
N ALA A 47 0.54 10.46 4.99
CA ALA A 47 -0.51 10.27 6.00
C ALA A 47 -1.69 11.25 5.89
N ASP A 48 -1.47 12.43 5.30
CA ASP A 48 -2.49 13.46 5.14
C ASP A 48 -3.37 13.25 3.88
N ASP A 49 -3.02 12.29 3.04
CA ASP A 49 -3.75 11.98 1.80
C ASP A 49 -4.86 10.94 2.02
N VAL A 50 -5.75 10.85 1.03
CA VAL A 50 -6.79 9.83 0.96
C VAL A 50 -6.35 8.74 -0.02
N LEU A 51 -6.33 7.49 0.46
CA LEU A 51 -6.11 6.33 -0.39
C LEU A 51 -7.41 6.01 -1.12
N THR A 52 -7.37 5.91 -2.44
CA THR A 52 -8.52 5.54 -3.28
C THR A 52 -8.22 4.29 -4.10
N GLY A 53 -9.18 3.35 -4.12
CA GLY A 53 -9.18 2.21 -5.04
C GLY A 53 -9.83 2.50 -6.38
N GLY A 54 -10.01 3.79 -6.72
CA GLY A 54 -10.82 4.21 -7.86
C GLY A 54 -12.23 3.65 -7.75
N ASP A 55 -12.68 2.95 -8.78
CA ASP A 55 -14.01 2.34 -8.84
C ASP A 55 -14.12 1.02 -8.07
N ILE A 56 -13.00 0.47 -7.57
CA ILE A 56 -12.96 -0.86 -6.93
C ILE A 56 -13.26 -0.77 -5.44
N LEU A 57 -12.77 0.29 -4.77
CA LEU A 57 -12.92 0.48 -3.32
C LEU A 57 -13.19 1.95 -2.98
N PRO A 58 -14.04 2.22 -1.98
CA PRO A 58 -14.24 3.57 -1.48
C PRO A 58 -12.95 4.15 -0.92
N GLY A 59 -12.84 5.49 -0.94
CA GLY A 59 -11.68 6.19 -0.38
C GLY A 59 -11.58 6.03 1.14
N CYS A 60 -10.35 6.01 1.66
CA CYS A 60 -10.06 5.94 3.09
C CYS A 60 -8.92 6.92 3.44
N PRO A 61 -9.05 7.75 4.50
CA PRO A 61 -7.96 8.60 4.97
C PRO A 61 -6.76 7.76 5.45
N LEU A 62 -5.55 8.06 4.95
CA LEU A 62 -4.36 7.26 5.28
C LEU A 62 -3.98 7.33 6.77
N GLN A 63 -4.30 8.42 7.45
CA GLN A 63 -4.18 8.54 8.89
C GLN A 63 -4.88 7.41 9.67
N GLU A 64 -6.01 6.90 9.19
CA GLU A 64 -6.75 5.81 9.84
C GLU A 64 -6.05 4.47 9.65
N ILE A 65 -5.45 4.25 8.48
CA ILE A 65 -4.64 3.07 8.18
C ILE A 65 -3.40 3.02 9.07
N PHE A 66 -2.76 4.17 9.32
CA PHE A 66 -1.59 4.25 10.20
C PHE A 66 -1.92 4.26 11.70
N ALA A 67 -3.15 4.64 12.07
CA ALA A 67 -3.59 4.62 13.47
C ALA A 67 -3.66 3.19 14.04
N GLY A 68 -3.95 2.21 13.17
CA GLY A 68 -4.07 0.79 13.50
C GLY A 68 -5.21 0.47 14.49
N PRO A 69 -5.86 -0.71 14.44
CA PRO A 69 -6.52 -1.23 15.63
C PRO A 69 -5.41 -1.52 16.64
N GLY A 70 -5.44 -0.86 17.81
CA GLY A 70 -4.44 -1.06 18.85
C GLY A 70 -4.13 -2.54 19.00
N HIS A 71 -2.90 -2.94 18.68
CA HIS A 71 -2.46 -4.33 18.74
C HIS A 71 -2.61 -4.84 20.18
N ARG A 72 -3.76 -5.43 20.51
CA ARG A 72 -3.89 -6.29 21.69
C ARG A 72 -3.19 -7.59 21.34
N GLN A 73 -1.89 -7.62 21.56
CA GLN A 73 -1.17 -8.88 21.75
C GLN A 73 -1.70 -9.48 23.05
N SER A 74 -2.72 -10.34 22.93
CA SER A 74 -3.17 -11.21 24.00
C SER A 74 -2.01 -12.11 24.41
N ARG A 75 -1.55 -11.93 25.65
CA ARG A 75 -0.76 -12.91 26.41
C ARG A 75 -1.55 -14.19 26.63
#